data_AF-A0A2E5EUU3-F1
#
_entry.id   AF-A0A2E5EUU3-F1
#
_cell.length_a   1.000
_cell.length_b   1.000
_cell.length_c   1.000
_cell.angle_alpha   90.00
_cell.angle_beta   90.00
_cell.angle_gamma   90.00
#
_symmetry.space_group_name_H-M   'P 1'
#
loop_
_entity.id
_entity.type
_entity.pdbx_description
1 polymer ?
#
loop_
_entity_poly.entity_id
_entity_poly.type
_entity_poly.pdbx_seq_one_letter_code
_entity_poly.pdbx_strand_id
1 'polypeptide(L)'
;MRRDQGLTILEILVFLVVAGIVATLIVPRFFQSEANSEEGYYRAEKQTVHSQLELFYFRFSRYPEAMTEPGWGLGDADGNGVSPDWQEYWPDGVPTRNVYGQVWNYDPEAGRIID
;
A
#
# COMPACT_ATOMS: atom_id res chain seq x y z
N MET A 1 -42.70 -41.97 -2.84
CA MET A 1 -42.18 -41.84 -4.22
C MET A 1 -41.84 -40.38 -4.45
N ARG A 2 -40.55 -40.02 -4.50
CA ARG A 2 -40.11 -38.66 -4.81
C ARG A 2 -40.15 -38.48 -6.33
N ARG A 3 -40.78 -37.42 -6.82
CA ARG A 3 -40.78 -37.05 -8.23
C ARG A 3 -39.66 -36.04 -8.43
N ASP A 4 -38.57 -36.48 -9.04
CA ASP A 4 -37.56 -35.57 -9.58
C ASP A 4 -38.16 -34.85 -10.79
N GLN A 5 -38.36 -33.54 -10.68
CA GLN A 5 -38.80 -32.70 -11.78
C GLN A 5 -37.58 -32.39 -12.64
N GLY A 6 -37.57 -32.85 -13.89
CA GLY A 6 -36.48 -32.60 -14.83
C GLY A 6 -36.44 -31.13 -15.26
N LEU A 7 -35.23 -30.56 -15.30
CA LEU A 7 -34.97 -29.23 -15.85
C LEU A 7 -35.43 -29.17 -17.31
N THR A 8 -36.24 -28.15 -17.65
CA THR A 8 -36.67 -27.98 -19.04
C THR A 8 -35.59 -27.26 -19.85
N ILE A 9 -35.48 -27.57 -21.15
CA ILE A 9 -34.54 -26.88 -22.05
C ILE A 9 -34.81 -25.37 -22.06
N LEU A 10 -36.09 -24.98 -22.03
CA LEU A 10 -36.50 -23.58 -21.99
C LEU A 10 -35.96 -22.85 -20.76
N GLU A 11 -35.95 -23.53 -19.60
CA GLU A 11 -35.45 -22.98 -18.34
C GLU A 11 -33.95 -22.71 -18.41
N ILE A 12 -33.16 -23.64 -18.96
CA ILE A 12 -31.74 -23.40 -19.19
C ILE A 12 -31.53 -22.30 -20.24
N LEU A 13 -32.32 -22.29 -21.31
CA LEU A 13 -32.20 -21.31 -22.40
C LEU A 13 -32.42 -19.88 -21.92
N VAL A 14 -33.55 -19.62 -21.23
CA VAL A 14 -33.84 -18.28 -20.72
C VAL A 14 -32.86 -17.88 -19.62
N PHE A 15 -32.44 -18.83 -18.78
CA PHE A 15 -31.48 -18.57 -17.71
C PHE A 15 -30.12 -18.18 -18.26
N LEU A 16 -29.63 -18.85 -19.31
CA LEU A 16 -28.37 -18.49 -19.97
C LEU A 16 -28.44 -17.12 -20.66
N VAL A 17 -29.59 -16.77 -21.25
CA VAL A 17 -29.81 -15.44 -21.84
C VAL A 17 -29.74 -14.36 -20.76
N VAL A 18 -30.46 -14.52 -19.66
CA VAL A 18 -30.45 -13.55 -18.56
C VAL A 18 -29.07 -13.50 -17.88
N ALA A 19 -28.45 -14.65 -17.61
CA ALA A 19 -27.11 -14.73 -17.05
C ALA A 19 -26.06 -14.06 -17.96
N GLY A 20 -26.18 -14.17 -19.28
CA GLY A 20 -25.30 -13.49 -20.24
C GLY A 20 -25.40 -11.96 -20.14
N ILE A 21 -26.62 -11.42 -20.05
CA ILE A 21 -26.85 -9.96 -19.89
C ILE A 21 -26.30 -9.49 -18.53
N VAL A 22 -26.56 -10.24 -17.46
CA VAL A 22 -26.09 -9.92 -16.11
C VAL A 22 -24.56 -9.97 -16.00
N ALA A 23 -23.92 -10.96 -16.64
CA ALA A 23 -22.47 -11.12 -16.63
C ALA A 23 -21.75 -9.91 -17.23
N THR A 24 -22.29 -9.29 -18.28
CA THR A 24 -21.69 -8.08 -18.90
C THR A 24 -21.65 -6.89 -17.95
N LEU A 25 -22.65 -6.73 -17.06
CA LEU A 25 -22.77 -5.57 -16.18
C LEU A 25 -21.99 -5.72 -14.87
N ILE A 26 -21.88 -6.95 -14.36
CA ILE A 26 -21.36 -7.22 -13.02
C ILE A 26 -19.83 -7.39 -13.00
N VAL A 27 -19.25 -8.03 -14.02
CA VAL A 27 -17.80 -8.31 -14.08
C VAL A 27 -16.90 -7.07 -13.90
N PRO A 28 -17.15 -5.90 -14.51
CA PRO A 28 -16.20 -4.78 -14.39
C PRO A 28 -16.11 -4.19 -12.98
N ARG A 29 -17.13 -4.40 -12.13
CA ARG A 29 -17.16 -3.78 -10.80
C ARG A 29 -16.23 -4.42 -9.79
N PHE A 30 -15.93 -5.71 -9.94
CA PHE A 30 -15.08 -6.43 -8.99
C PHE A 30 -13.60 -6.04 -9.14
N PHE A 31 -13.10 -5.83 -10.36
CA PHE A 31 -11.69 -5.46 -10.58
C PHE A 31 -11.35 -4.02 -10.21
N GLN A 32 -12.33 -3.10 -10.29
CA GLN A 32 -12.08 -1.68 -10.02
C GLN A 32 -11.94 -1.38 -8.52
N SER A 33 -12.52 -2.21 -7.64
CA SER A 33 -12.52 -1.99 -6.19
C SER A 33 -11.16 -2.29 -5.55
N GLU A 34 -10.43 -3.30 -6.03
CA GLU A 34 -9.09 -3.64 -5.55
C GLU A 34 -8.08 -2.53 -5.88
N ALA A 35 -8.02 -2.13 -7.16
CA ALA A 35 -7.03 -1.14 -7.64
C ALA A 35 -7.18 0.23 -6.96
N ASN A 36 -8.41 0.68 -6.72
CA ASN A 36 -8.67 1.95 -6.03
C ASN A 36 -8.26 1.90 -4.55
N SER A 37 -8.32 0.71 -3.93
CA SER A 37 -7.94 0.53 -2.53
C SER A 37 -6.42 0.57 -2.36
N GLU A 38 -5.69 -0.05 -3.28
CA GLU A 38 -4.22 -0.03 -3.30
C GLU A 38 -3.66 1.37 -3.55
N GLU A 39 -4.22 2.12 -4.51
CA GLU A 39 -3.77 3.49 -4.77
C GLU A 39 -4.07 4.43 -3.58
N GLY A 40 -5.23 4.28 -2.96
CA GLY A 40 -5.59 5.02 -1.75
C GLY A 40 -4.65 4.72 -0.59
N TYR A 41 -4.32 3.43 -0.41
CA TYR A 41 -3.38 2.99 0.62
C TYR A 41 -1.95 3.49 0.34
N TYR A 42 -1.49 3.45 -0.91
CA TYR A 42 -0.18 3.98 -1.32
C TYR A 42 -0.06 5.48 -1.03
N ARG A 43 -1.09 6.26 -1.34
CA ARG A 43 -1.11 7.71 -1.06
C ARG A 43 -1.08 8.00 0.44
N ALA A 44 -1.85 7.23 1.22
CA ALA A 44 -1.87 7.37 2.67
C ALA A 44 -0.51 7.02 3.30
N GLU A 45 0.11 5.93 2.86
CA GLU A 45 1.43 5.49 3.33
C GLU A 45 2.51 6.54 3.01
N LYS A 46 2.55 7.06 1.76
CA LYS A 46 3.45 8.15 1.38
C LYS A 46 3.28 9.38 2.26
N GLN A 47 2.04 9.77 2.55
CA GLN A 47 1.76 10.93 3.40
C GLN A 47 2.26 10.71 4.83
N THR A 48 2.08 9.51 5.38
CA THR A 48 2.62 9.15 6.70
C THR A 48 4.14 9.25 6.71
N VAL A 49 4.82 8.68 5.72
CA VAL A 49 6.29 8.76 5.62
C VAL A 49 6.76 10.20 5.55
N HIS A 50 6.15 11.03 4.69
CA HIS A 50 6.50 12.45 4.59
C HIS A 50 6.30 13.19 5.91
N SER A 51 5.22 12.90 6.64
CA SER A 51 4.96 13.52 7.95
C SER A 51 6.06 13.18 8.96
N GLN A 52 6.53 11.91 8.99
CA GLN A 52 7.62 11.52 9.88
C GLN A 52 8.97 12.12 9.46
N LEU A 53 9.22 12.24 8.15
CA LEU A 53 10.42 12.92 7.63
C LEU A 53 10.45 14.40 8.01
N GLU A 54 9.31 15.09 7.93
CA GLU A 54 9.19 16.49 8.35
C GLU A 54 9.42 16.66 9.86
N LEU A 55 8.88 15.76 10.69
CA LEU A 55 9.12 15.77 12.14
C LEU A 55 10.59 15.50 12.48
N PHE A 56 11.23 14.60 11.74
CA PHE A 56 12.66 14.32 11.88
C PHE A 56 13.49 15.56 11.53
N TYR A 57 13.19 16.21 10.39
CA TYR A 57 13.85 17.44 9.98
C TYR A 57 13.63 18.58 10.97
N PHE A 58 12.42 18.74 11.50
CA PHE A 58 12.12 19.76 12.50
C PHE A 58 12.99 19.62 13.75
N ARG A 59 13.28 18.37 14.17
CA ARG A 59 14.08 18.12 15.37
C ARG A 59 15.57 18.21 15.12
N PHE A 60 16.06 17.70 13.99
CA PHE A 60 17.50 17.51 13.76
C PHE A 60 18.07 18.40 12.65
N SER A 61 17.24 19.21 11.99
CA SER A 61 17.60 20.06 10.85
C SER A 61 18.26 19.31 9.68
N ARG A 62 18.07 17.99 9.63
CA ARG A 62 18.56 17.10 8.57
C ARG A 62 17.54 16.01 8.34
N TYR A 63 17.55 15.43 7.14
CA TYR A 63 16.76 14.25 6.83
C TYR A 63 17.55 12.96 7.17
N PRO A 64 16.84 11.83 7.38
CA PRO A 64 17.51 10.53 7.55
C PRO A 64 18.25 10.16 6.26
N GLU A 65 19.30 9.35 6.38
CA GLU A 65 20.16 8.99 5.24
C GLU A 65 19.55 7.88 4.37
N ALA A 66 18.71 7.04 4.98
CA ALA A 66 18.01 5.96 4.28
C ALA A 66 16.71 5.60 4.98
N MET A 67 15.75 5.04 4.22
CA MET A 67 14.54 4.41 4.75
C MET A 67 14.82 3.01 5.31
N THR A 68 15.78 2.92 6.24
CA THR A 68 16.15 1.72 6.99
C THR A 68 16.29 2.07 8.47
N GLU A 69 16.11 1.11 9.36
CA GLU A 69 16.29 1.30 10.82
C GLU A 69 17.58 2.06 11.19
N PRO A 70 18.77 1.68 10.68
CA PRO A 70 20.00 2.44 10.95
C PRO A 70 20.08 3.80 10.23
N GLY A 71 19.39 3.95 9.09
CA GLY A 71 19.39 5.19 8.30
C GLY A 71 18.65 6.35 8.97
N TRP A 72 17.82 6.07 9.98
CA TRP A 72 17.13 7.06 10.80
C TRP A 72 17.91 7.47 12.05
N GLY A 73 19.18 7.06 12.19
CA GLY A 73 20.07 7.54 13.25
C GLY A 73 20.82 8.82 12.85
N LEU A 74 21.21 9.64 13.83
CA LEU A 74 22.25 10.65 13.61
C LEU A 74 23.59 9.94 13.73
N GLY A 75 24.26 9.68 12.60
CA GLY A 75 25.65 9.26 12.64
C GLY A 75 26.52 10.37 13.23
N ASP A 76 27.21 10.09 14.33
CA ASP A 76 28.39 10.87 14.72
C ASP A 76 29.47 10.70 13.64
N ALA A 77 30.44 11.62 13.56
CA ALA A 77 31.52 11.61 12.55
C ALA A 77 32.35 10.30 12.51
N ASP A 78 32.22 9.45 13.52
CA ASP A 78 32.87 8.14 13.65
C ASP A 78 31.97 6.94 13.26
N GLY A 79 30.75 7.18 12.74
CA GLY A 79 29.83 6.12 12.31
C GLY A 79 29.15 5.34 13.45
N ASN A 80 29.37 5.75 14.70
CA ASN A 80 28.72 5.18 15.89
C ASN A 80 27.64 6.16 16.35
N GLY A 81 26.53 6.21 15.62
CA GLY A 81 25.46 7.17 15.88
C GLY A 81 24.83 7.01 17.26
N VAL A 82 24.66 8.13 17.98
CA VAL A 82 23.86 8.12 19.21
C VAL A 82 22.71 9.14 19.10
N SER A 83 21.52 8.56 18.87
CA SER A 83 20.13 9.12 18.86
C SER A 83 19.68 9.78 17.56
N PRO A 84 18.44 9.57 17.05
CA PRO A 84 17.30 8.85 17.63
C PRO A 84 17.25 7.36 17.26
N ASP A 85 16.55 6.61 18.10
CA ASP A 85 16.08 5.26 17.82
C ASP A 85 14.92 5.38 16.81
N TRP A 86 14.98 4.66 15.69
CA TRP A 86 13.91 4.67 14.69
C TRP A 86 12.54 4.39 15.31
N GLN A 87 12.50 3.72 16.46
CA GLN A 87 11.33 3.44 17.29
C GLN A 87 10.52 4.69 17.68
N GLU A 88 11.16 5.87 17.80
CA GLU A 88 10.42 7.10 18.13
C GLU A 88 9.53 7.58 16.97
N TYR A 89 9.99 7.37 15.73
CA TYR A 89 9.29 7.77 14.51
C TYR A 89 8.48 6.62 13.91
N TRP A 90 8.92 5.40 14.14
CA TRP A 90 8.37 4.19 13.55
C TRP A 90 8.34 3.10 14.63
N PRO A 91 7.38 3.15 15.57
CA PRO A 91 7.31 2.16 16.65
C PRO A 91 7.14 0.73 16.13
N ASP A 92 6.56 0.57 14.95
CA ASP A 92 6.34 -0.72 14.28
C ASP A 92 7.42 -1.07 13.24
N GLY A 93 8.49 -0.27 13.13
CA GLY A 93 9.58 -0.44 12.15
C GLY A 93 9.48 0.49 10.96
N VAL A 94 10.65 0.89 10.41
CA VAL A 94 10.71 1.81 9.26
C VAL A 94 10.13 1.10 8.02
N PRO A 95 9.15 1.71 7.33
CA PRO A 95 8.61 1.12 6.10
C PRO A 95 9.70 1.09 5.04
N THR A 96 10.15 -0.11 4.67
CA THR A 96 11.17 -0.30 3.63
C THR A 96 10.56 -0.54 2.26
N ARG A 97 9.27 -0.88 2.20
CA ARG A 97 8.53 -1.22 0.98
C ARG A 97 7.16 -0.55 0.97
N ASN A 98 6.65 -0.30 -0.22
CA ASN A 98 5.29 0.17 -0.45
C ASN A 98 4.28 -0.99 -0.51
N VAL A 99 3.02 -0.62 -0.66
CA VAL A 99 1.86 -1.52 -0.87
C VAL A 99 2.01 -2.50 -2.03
N TYR A 100 2.81 -2.13 -3.05
CA TYR A 100 3.10 -2.95 -4.24
C TYR A 100 4.33 -3.86 -4.05
N GLY A 101 4.94 -3.86 -2.86
CA GLY A 101 6.13 -4.65 -2.51
C GLY A 101 7.45 -4.10 -3.06
N GLN A 102 7.44 -2.91 -3.67
CA GLN A 102 8.62 -2.24 -4.19
C GLN A 102 9.32 -1.46 -3.08
N VAL A 103 10.65 -1.38 -3.13
CA VAL A 103 11.44 -0.60 -2.16
C VAL A 103 11.23 0.89 -2.41
N TRP A 104 11.10 1.67 -1.35
CA TRP A 104 10.99 3.13 -1.47
C TRP A 104 12.25 3.71 -2.11
N ASN A 105 12.08 4.46 -3.19
CA ASN A 105 13.15 5.25 -3.75
C ASN A 105 13.17 6.58 -3.01
N TYR A 106 14.15 6.74 -2.11
CA TYR A 106 14.22 7.85 -1.17
C TYR A 106 15.42 8.72 -1.47
N ASP A 107 15.19 10.02 -1.60
CA ASP A 107 16.24 11.01 -1.76
C ASP A 107 16.56 11.67 -0.40
N PRO A 108 17.74 11.39 0.21
CA PRO A 108 18.13 11.95 1.50
C PRO A 108 18.45 13.44 1.46
N GLU A 109 18.76 14.02 0.30
CA GLU A 109 19.02 15.46 0.18
C GLU A 109 17.71 16.25 0.11
N ALA A 110 16.73 15.72 -0.61
CA ALA A 110 15.42 16.35 -0.76
C ALA A 110 14.41 15.99 0.35
N GLY A 111 14.66 14.90 1.10
CA GLY A 111 13.78 14.43 2.17
C GLY A 111 12.43 13.93 1.66
N ARG A 112 12.40 13.30 0.48
CA ARG A 112 11.17 12.89 -0.21
C ARG A 112 11.31 11.51 -0.83
N ILE A 113 10.17 10.85 -0.95
CA ILE A 113 10.03 9.66 -1.79
C ILE A 113 9.90 10.12 -3.24
N ILE A 114 10.78 9.61 -4.09
CA ILE A 114 10.70 9.75 -5.54
C ILE A 114 9.99 8.51 -6.12
N ASP A 115 9.09 8.73 -7.08
CA ASP A 115 8.32 7.68 -7.77
C ASP A 115 9.15 7.11 -8.94
#